data_AF-A0A1G9E5N6-F1
#
_entry.id   AF-A0A1G9E5N6-F1
#
_cell.length_a   1.000
_cell.length_b   1.000
_cell.length_c   1.000
_cell.angle_alpha   90.00
_cell.angle_beta   90.00
_cell.angle_gamma   90.00
#
_symmetry.space_group_name_H-M   'P 1'
#
loop_
_entity.id
_entity.type
_entity.pdbx_description
1 polymer ?
#
loop_
_entity_poly.entity_id
_entity_poly.type
_entity_poly.pdbx_seq_one_letter_code
_entity_poly.pdbx_strand_id
1 'polypeptide(L)'
;MTLKIWTWKKKYEGFLAYSRSKLALIMFTFDLADELTAKNIIVNAIHPATLMKTNMVSEHFGIPLSSVKKGRKALTALASSKEVTGEFFDGKRRAKALEQAYDIKSREKLKRMTEDHLYNYLKT
;
A
#
# COMPACT_ATOMS: atom_id res chain seq x y z
N MET A 1 37.76 25.60 11.70
CA MET A 1 36.72 25.04 12.58
C MET A 1 35.73 24.26 11.72
N THR A 2 35.53 23.00 12.06
CA THR A 2 35.13 21.89 11.21
C THR A 2 33.64 21.92 10.80
N LEU A 3 33.40 21.72 9.49
CA LEU A 3 32.20 21.19 8.83
C LEU A 3 31.05 20.71 9.73
N LYS A 4 29.88 21.37 9.66
CA LYS A 4 28.58 20.77 10.04
C LYS A 4 28.00 20.03 8.82
N ILE A 5 28.49 18.81 8.68
CA ILE A 5 28.03 17.77 7.76
C ILE A 5 26.67 17.22 8.24
N TRP A 6 25.68 17.17 7.34
CA TRP A 6 24.43 16.39 7.43
C TRP A 6 23.56 16.59 8.69
N THR A 7 22.74 17.65 8.70
CA THR A 7 21.52 17.62 9.52
C THR A 7 20.48 16.75 8.83
N TRP A 8 20.24 15.55 9.36
CA TRP A 8 19.08 14.73 9.03
C TRP A 8 17.82 15.53 9.37
N LYS A 9 17.19 16.15 8.37
CA LYS A 9 16.17 17.20 8.58
C LYS A 9 14.89 16.74 9.29
N LYS A 10 14.69 15.43 9.55
CA LYS A 10 13.62 14.88 10.42
C LYS A 10 14.07 13.58 11.09
N LYS A 11 13.70 13.36 12.35
CA LYS A 11 13.81 12.05 13.01
C LYS A 11 12.93 11.05 12.25
N TYR A 12 13.41 9.82 12.08
CA TYR A 12 12.63 8.76 11.45
C TYR A 12 11.49 8.33 12.38
N GLU A 13 10.27 8.27 11.85
CA GLU A 13 9.07 7.79 12.55
C GLU A 13 8.56 6.53 11.87
N GLY A 14 8.85 5.37 12.44
CA GLY A 14 8.62 4.06 11.80
C GLY A 14 7.16 3.81 11.42
N PHE A 15 6.21 4.12 12.31
CA PHE A 15 4.79 3.92 12.03
C PHE A 15 4.28 4.85 10.93
N LEU A 16 4.76 6.09 10.88
CA LEU A 16 4.41 7.04 9.82
C LEU A 16 5.01 6.62 8.47
N ALA A 17 6.26 6.15 8.46
CA ALA A 17 6.90 5.60 7.27
C ALA A 17 6.15 4.35 6.75
N TYR A 18 5.77 3.44 7.64
CA TYR A 18 4.95 2.28 7.32
C TYR A 18 3.57 2.67 6.75
N SER A 19 2.89 3.63 7.37
CA SER A 19 1.58 4.10 6.91
C SER A 19 1.67 4.73 5.52
N ARG A 20 2.72 5.52 5.26
CA ARG A 20 3.01 6.09 3.95
C ARG A 20 3.31 5.03 2.89
N SER A 21 4.04 3.96 3.24
CA SER A 21 4.31 2.87 2.29
C SER A 21 3.04 2.11 1.92
N LYS A 22 2.11 1.91 2.87
CA LYS A 22 0.80 1.31 2.57
C LYS A 22 -0.07 2.19 1.68
N LEU A 23 -0.06 3.52 1.90
CA LEU A 23 -0.75 4.46 1.02
C LEU A 23 -0.15 4.43 -0.40
N ALA A 24 1.18 4.40 -0.51
CA ALA A 24 1.88 4.31 -1.79
C ALA A 24 1.50 3.04 -2.58
N LEU A 25 1.35 1.89 -1.90
CA LEU A 25 0.88 0.66 -2.55
C LEU A 25 -0.56 0.78 -3.07
N ILE A 26 -1.45 1.46 -2.35
CA ILE A 26 -2.84 1.68 -2.82
C ILE A 26 -2.84 2.59 -4.06
N MET A 27 -2.06 3.68 -4.04
CA MET A 27 -1.90 4.58 -5.18
C MET A 27 -1.37 3.86 -6.42
N PHE A 28 -0.32 3.06 -6.23
CA PHE A 28 0.25 2.23 -7.30
C PHE A 28 -0.78 1.25 -7.87
N THR A 29 -1.59 0.62 -7.01
CA THR A 29 -2.65 -0.29 -7.45
C THR A 29 -3.66 0.40 -8.37
N PHE A 30 -4.05 1.64 -8.10
CA PHE A 30 -4.99 2.36 -8.96
C PHE A 30 -4.38 2.66 -10.34
N ASP A 31 -3.13 3.13 -10.38
CA ASP A 31 -2.43 3.35 -11.66
C ASP A 31 -2.23 2.04 -12.43
N LEU A 32 -1.88 0.95 -11.74
CA LEU A 32 -1.67 -0.36 -12.36
C LEU A 32 -2.98 -0.97 -12.90
N ALA A 33 -4.11 -0.74 -12.21
CA ALA A 33 -5.43 -1.15 -12.68
C ALA A 33 -5.78 -0.45 -14.00
N ASP A 34 -5.54 0.86 -14.08
CA ASP A 34 -5.75 1.64 -15.31
C ASP A 34 -4.86 1.12 -16.45
N GLU A 35 -3.57 0.90 -16.18
CA GLU A 35 -2.60 0.42 -17.18
C GLU A 35 -2.96 -0.98 -17.74
N LEU A 36 -3.46 -1.87 -16.88
CA LEU A 36 -3.75 -3.25 -17.26
C LEU A 36 -5.18 -3.50 -17.72
N THR A 37 -6.03 -2.47 -17.78
CA THR A 37 -7.43 -2.59 -18.20
C THR A 37 -7.55 -3.20 -19.60
N ALA A 38 -6.73 -2.78 -20.56
CA ALA A 38 -6.74 -3.32 -21.92
C ALA A 38 -6.36 -4.81 -22.01
N LYS A 39 -5.72 -5.36 -20.97
CA LYS A 39 -5.32 -6.77 -20.87
C LYS A 39 -6.35 -7.62 -20.11
N ASN A 40 -7.47 -7.03 -19.68
CA ASN A 40 -8.47 -7.67 -18.82
C ASN A 40 -7.88 -8.26 -17.53
N ILE A 41 -6.82 -7.64 -16.99
CA ILE A 41 -6.24 -8.04 -15.70
C ILE A 41 -6.84 -7.17 -14.61
N ILE A 42 -7.33 -7.81 -13.56
CA ILE A 42 -7.96 -7.16 -12.41
C ILE A 42 -6.92 -6.89 -11.33
N VAL A 43 -6.89 -5.66 -10.83
CA VAL A 43 -5.97 -5.23 -9.77
C VAL A 43 -6.75 -4.45 -8.72
N ASN A 44 -6.69 -4.88 -7.45
CA ASN A 44 -7.37 -4.20 -6.34
C ASN A 44 -6.47 -4.19 -5.09
N ALA A 45 -6.71 -3.22 -4.21
CA ALA A 45 -6.03 -3.11 -2.93
C ALA A 45 -6.95 -3.58 -1.80
N ILE A 46 -6.41 -4.25 -0.78
CA ILE A 46 -7.20 -4.75 0.34
C ILE A 46 -6.46 -4.57 1.67
N HIS A 47 -7.16 -4.01 2.65
CA HIS A 47 -6.88 -4.19 4.07
C HIS A 47 -7.69 -5.40 4.57
N PRO A 48 -7.07 -6.57 4.79
CA PRO A 48 -7.82 -7.82 4.94
C PRO A 48 -8.47 -7.97 6.32
N ALA A 49 -7.84 -7.46 7.38
CA ALA A 49 -8.37 -7.37 8.73
C ALA A 49 -7.43 -6.55 9.64
N THR A 50 -7.99 -5.91 10.65
CA THR A 50 -7.25 -5.12 11.65
C THR A 50 -6.61 -6.00 12.71
N LEU A 51 -5.32 -5.77 12.98
CA LEU A 51 -4.53 -6.41 14.05
C LEU A 51 -4.69 -7.94 14.09
N MET A 52 -4.36 -8.60 12.99
CA MET A 52 -4.34 -10.07 12.92
C MET A 52 -3.23 -10.65 13.80
N LYS A 53 -3.47 -11.83 14.40
CA LYS A 53 -2.46 -12.60 15.16
C LYS A 53 -1.25 -12.96 14.29
N THR A 54 -0.28 -12.05 14.26
CA THR A 54 0.97 -12.07 13.48
C THR A 54 2.07 -11.50 14.36
N ASN A 55 3.34 -11.85 14.08
CA ASN A 55 4.47 -11.38 14.88
C ASN A 55 4.54 -9.84 14.94
N MET A 56 4.33 -9.17 13.81
CA MET A 56 4.25 -7.70 13.75
C MET A 56 3.26 -7.13 14.76
N VAL A 57 2.06 -7.71 14.86
CA VAL A 57 1.02 -7.23 15.78
C VAL A 57 1.38 -7.52 17.22
N SER A 58 1.90 -8.71 17.52
CA SER A 58 2.33 -9.06 18.87
C SER A 58 3.46 -8.18 19.37
N GLU A 59 4.44 -7.87 18.51
CA GLU A 59 5.61 -7.06 18.86
C GLU A 59 5.30 -5.56 18.98
N HIS A 60 4.37 -5.03 18.18
CA HIS A 60 4.15 -3.57 18.07
C HIS A 60 2.81 -3.08 18.66
N PHE A 61 1.82 -3.97 18.84
CA PHE A 61 0.47 -3.62 19.27
C PHE A 61 -0.08 -4.50 20.39
N GLY A 62 0.65 -5.53 20.82
CA GLY A 62 0.27 -6.43 21.89
C GLY A 62 -0.83 -7.42 21.49
N ILE A 63 -2.07 -7.18 21.94
CA ILE A 63 -3.16 -8.15 21.84
C ILE A 63 -3.80 -8.11 20.44
N PRO A 64 -3.82 -9.24 19.69
CA PRO A 64 -4.51 -9.31 18.41
C PRO A 64 -6.02 -9.11 18.53
N LEU A 65 -6.61 -8.35 17.60
CA LEU A 65 -8.06 -8.13 17.51
C LEU A 65 -8.73 -9.03 16.47
N SER A 66 -7.96 -9.72 15.64
CA SER A 66 -8.50 -10.63 14.64
C SER A 66 -7.61 -11.85 14.36
N SER A 67 -8.19 -12.84 13.69
CA SER A 67 -7.46 -14.03 13.26
C SER A 67 -6.95 -13.88 11.83
N VAL A 68 -5.82 -14.52 11.53
CA VAL A 68 -5.33 -14.69 10.15
C VAL A 68 -6.39 -15.35 9.26
N LYS A 69 -7.19 -16.28 9.82
CA LYS A 69 -8.31 -16.91 9.11
C LYS A 69 -9.36 -15.89 8.64
N LYS A 70 -9.62 -14.82 9.39
CA LYS A 70 -10.54 -13.74 8.98
C LYS A 70 -10.00 -13.01 7.76
N GLY A 71 -8.74 -12.56 7.81
CA GLY A 71 -8.09 -11.89 6.69
C GLY A 71 -7.98 -12.77 5.44
N ARG A 72 -7.63 -14.05 5.61
CA ARG A 72 -7.61 -15.03 4.51
C ARG A 72 -8.96 -15.14 3.81
N LYS A 73 -10.06 -15.22 4.57
CA LYS A 73 -11.41 -15.29 3.98
C LYS A 73 -11.76 -14.05 3.15
N ALA A 74 -11.31 -12.86 3.57
CA ALA A 74 -11.51 -11.63 2.82
C ALA A 74 -10.67 -11.63 1.53
N LEU A 75 -9.40 -11.98 1.63
CA LEU A 75 -8.48 -12.05 0.49
C LEU A 75 -8.94 -13.07 -0.56
N THR A 76 -9.30 -14.29 -0.15
CA THR A 76 -9.80 -15.31 -1.07
C THR A 76 -11.10 -14.87 -1.76
N ALA A 77 -12.02 -14.22 -1.03
CA ALA A 77 -13.26 -13.73 -1.63
C ALA A 77 -12.99 -12.67 -2.71
N LEU A 78 -12.07 -11.73 -2.47
CA LEU A 78 -11.71 -10.71 -3.46
C LEU A 78 -10.94 -11.31 -4.64
N ALA A 79 -9.96 -12.17 -4.39
CA ALA A 79 -9.15 -12.79 -5.44
C ALA A 79 -9.95 -13.70 -6.39
N SER A 80 -11.09 -14.23 -5.94
CA SER A 80 -12.01 -15.02 -6.77
C SER A 80 -13.09 -14.17 -7.45
N SER A 81 -13.22 -12.88 -7.12
CA SER A 81 -14.15 -11.97 -7.79
C SER A 81 -13.57 -11.51 -9.13
N LYS A 82 -14.42 -11.37 -10.15
CA LYS A 82 -14.06 -10.82 -11.47
C LYS A 82 -14.76 -9.49 -11.77
N GLU A 83 -15.42 -8.90 -10.79
CA GLU A 83 -16.42 -7.86 -11.04
C GLU A 83 -15.86 -6.44 -10.94
N VAL A 84 -14.68 -6.26 -10.34
CA VAL A 84 -14.18 -4.95 -9.93
C VAL A 84 -12.67 -4.87 -10.12
N THR A 85 -12.16 -3.73 -10.59
CA THR A 85 -10.74 -3.40 -10.71
C THR A 85 -10.54 -1.96 -10.27
N GLY A 86 -9.34 -1.61 -9.79
CA GLY A 86 -9.01 -0.24 -9.35
C GLY A 86 -9.64 0.16 -8.02
N GLU A 87 -10.04 -0.79 -7.18
CA GLU A 87 -10.81 -0.52 -5.96
C GLU A 87 -10.04 -0.86 -4.68
N PHE A 88 -10.43 -0.21 -3.59
CA PHE A 88 -9.92 -0.49 -2.24
C PHE A 88 -10.97 -1.23 -1.40
N PHE A 89 -10.54 -2.23 -0.65
CA PHE A 89 -11.38 -3.05 0.20
C PHE A 89 -10.94 -3.01 1.66
N ASP A 90 -11.91 -2.91 2.57
CA ASP A 90 -11.74 -3.19 4.00
C ASP A 90 -12.49 -4.47 4.36
N GLY A 91 -11.73 -5.54 4.57
CA GLY A 91 -12.22 -6.90 4.66
C GLY A 91 -12.92 -7.29 3.36
N LYS A 92 -14.22 -7.57 3.44
CA LYS A 92 -15.04 -8.00 2.28
C LYS A 92 -15.79 -6.87 1.59
N ARG A 93 -15.68 -5.64 2.09
CA ARG A 93 -16.48 -4.51 1.61
C ARG A 93 -15.59 -3.56 0.82
N ARG A 94 -16.11 -3.04 -0.29
CA ARG A 94 -15.52 -1.87 -0.94
C ARG A 94 -15.54 -0.70 0.05
N ALA A 95 -14.45 0.04 0.11
CA ALA A 95 -14.27 1.15 1.03
C ALA A 95 -13.48 2.28 0.34
N LYS A 96 -13.43 3.45 0.96
CA LYS A 96 -12.55 4.52 0.52
C LYS A 96 -11.21 4.44 1.21
N ALA A 97 -10.14 4.57 0.44
CA ALA A 97 -8.80 4.83 0.96
C ALA A 97 -8.68 6.30 1.43
N LEU A 98 -7.50 6.68 1.94
CA LEU A 98 -7.21 8.09 2.23
C LEU A 98 -7.35 8.93 0.94
N GLU A 99 -7.86 10.15 1.06
CA GLU A 99 -8.15 11.04 -0.09
C GLU A 99 -6.94 11.25 -1.02
N GLN A 100 -5.72 11.31 -0.46
CA GLN A 100 -4.50 11.43 -1.27
C GLN A 100 -4.31 10.27 -2.27
N ALA A 101 -4.89 9.09 -2.00
CA ALA A 101 -4.82 7.96 -2.92
C ALA A 101 -5.47 8.26 -4.28
N TYR A 102 -6.44 9.18 -4.30
CA TYR A 102 -7.21 9.56 -5.49
C TYR A 102 -6.67 10.84 -6.16
N ASP A 103 -5.68 11.52 -5.56
CA ASP A 103 -5.05 12.70 -6.16
C ASP A 103 -4.06 12.29 -7.25
N ILE A 104 -4.41 12.57 -8.51
CA ILE A 104 -3.61 12.24 -9.69
C ILE A 104 -2.18 12.80 -9.60
N LYS A 105 -2.02 14.03 -9.08
CA LYS A 105 -0.70 14.67 -8.98
C LYS A 105 0.19 13.95 -7.97
N SER A 106 -0.39 13.48 -6.86
CA SER A 106 0.33 12.66 -5.89
C SER A 106 0.74 11.31 -6.48
N ARG A 107 -0.13 10.67 -7.28
CA ARG A 107 0.15 9.38 -7.96
C ARG A 107 1.28 9.51 -8.98
N GLU A 108 1.20 10.50 -9.88
CA GLU A 108 2.25 10.79 -10.87
C GLU A 108 3.60 11.08 -10.21
N LYS A 109 3.61 11.87 -9.13
CA LYS A 109 4.83 12.16 -8.37
C LYS A 109 5.43 10.90 -7.75
N LEU A 110 4.59 10.06 -7.14
CA LEU A 110 5.03 8.79 -6.54
C LEU A 110 5.63 7.86 -7.61
N LYS A 111 4.95 7.72 -8.76
CA LYS A 111 5.42 6.89 -9.88
C LYS A 111 6.79 7.36 -10.36
N ARG A 112 6.92 8.64 -10.70
CA ARG A 112 8.20 9.22 -11.15
C ARG A 112 9.32 9.00 -10.15
N MET A 113 9.09 9.31 -8.86
CA MET A 113 10.12 9.12 -7.83
C MET A 113 10.51 7.65 -7.70
N THR A 114 9.55 6.73 -7.80
CA THR A 114 9.81 5.29 -7.73
C THR A 114 10.64 4.83 -8.93
N GLU A 115 10.29 5.25 -10.14
CA GLU A 115 11.04 4.96 -11.36
C GLU A 115 12.47 5.53 -11.31
N ASP A 116 12.64 6.77 -10.84
CA ASP A 116 13.95 7.40 -10.65
C ASP A 116 14.82 6.58 -9.68
N HIS A 117 14.25 6.08 -8.58
CA HIS A 117 14.96 5.22 -7.61
C HIS A 117 15.28 3.84 -8.16
N LEU A 118 14.40 3.29 -9.01
CA LEU A 118 14.56 1.97 -9.61
C LEU A 118 15.36 2.00 -10.92
N TYR A 119 15.70 3.19 -11.44
CA TYR A 119 16.28 3.38 -12.77
C TYR A 119 17.49 2.48 -13.04
N ASN A 120 18.42 2.38 -12.09
CA ASN A 120 19.62 1.57 -12.23
C ASN A 120 19.37 0.05 -12.11
N TYR A 121 18.20 -0.36 -11.58
CA TYR A 121 17.81 -1.75 -11.40
C TYR A 121 16.90 -2.28 -12.53
N LEU A 122 16.26 -1.37 -13.29
CA LEU A 122 15.32 -1.71 -14.36
C LEU A 122 15.95 -1.68 -15.76
N LYS A 123 17.19 -1.21 -15.90
CA LYS A 123 17.95 -1.36 -17.15
C LYS A 123 18.38 -2.82 -17.31
N THR A 124 17.59 -3.59 -18.06
CA THR A 124 18.03 -4.80 -18.75
C THR A 124 18.41 -4.47 -20.18
#